data_AF-A0A2R4X2J7-F1
#
_entry.id   AF-A0A2R4X2J7-F1
#
_cell.length_a   1.000
_cell.length_b   1.000
_cell.length_c   1.000
_cell.angle_alpha   90.00
_cell.angle_beta   90.00
_cell.angle_gamma   90.00
#
_symmetry.space_group_name_H-M   'P 1'
#
loop_
_entity.id
_entity.type
_entity.pdbx_description
1 polymer ?
#
loop_
_entity_poly.entity_id
_entity_poly.type
_entity_poly.pdbx_seq_one_letter_code
_entity_poly.pdbx_strand_id
1 'polypeptide(L)'
;MSSDTHTSGVTSSNTETGLDVNVAAALAYVLGPVSGLVMYLLETDHRTIRYHGVQSILVFGGVFAAHIGLNVLGRIANLALSYVPGGVILSTLIGLVLGLLTLALWLGAFVAWLYLIVRTYQEADPHLPVVGDMAQKYA
;
A
#
# COMPACT_ATOMS: atom_id res chain seq x y z
N MET A 1 43.31 -37.46 7.74
CA MET A 1 41.95 -37.92 7.40
C MET A 1 41.04 -36.74 7.68
N SER A 2 40.78 -35.91 6.68
CA SER A 2 39.91 -34.74 6.80
C SER A 2 38.48 -35.23 6.85
N SER A 3 37.76 -34.93 7.93
CA SER A 3 36.31 -35.11 7.98
C SER A 3 35.69 -33.76 7.66
N ASP A 4 35.28 -33.65 6.39
CA ASP A 4 34.51 -32.54 5.87
C ASP A 4 33.23 -32.39 6.69
N THR A 5 33.19 -31.36 7.53
CA THR A 5 31.96 -30.85 8.09
C THR A 5 31.18 -30.21 6.95
N HIS A 6 30.32 -30.99 6.30
CA HIS A 6 29.20 -30.46 5.54
C HIS A 6 28.34 -29.63 6.49
N THR A 7 28.65 -28.34 6.59
CA THR A 7 27.73 -27.33 7.10
C THR A 7 26.54 -27.35 6.15
N SER A 8 25.48 -28.04 6.56
CA SER A 8 24.19 -27.99 5.90
C SER A 8 23.84 -26.52 5.68
N GLY A 9 23.81 -26.13 4.41
CA GLY A 9 23.53 -24.76 4.02
C GLY A 9 22.23 -24.32 4.65
N VAL A 10 22.32 -23.31 5.51
CA VAL A 10 21.24 -22.35 5.63
C VAL A 10 21.16 -21.72 4.25
N THR A 11 20.28 -22.24 3.39
CA THR A 11 19.83 -21.49 2.22
C THR A 11 19.03 -20.31 2.77
N SER A 12 19.75 -19.28 3.23
CA SER A 12 19.22 -17.94 3.20
C SER A 12 18.82 -17.76 1.73
N SER A 13 17.52 -17.64 1.47
CA SER A 13 17.08 -17.04 0.20
C SER A 13 17.80 -15.69 0.14
N ASN A 14 18.89 -15.61 -0.61
CA ASN A 14 19.74 -14.42 -0.66
C ASN A 14 18.97 -13.34 -1.40
N THR A 15 18.14 -12.62 -0.67
CA THR A 15 17.46 -11.39 -1.06
C THR A 15 18.51 -10.29 -1.24
N GLU A 16 18.32 -9.36 -2.18
CA GLU A 16 19.32 -8.29 -2.46
C GLU A 16 19.58 -7.41 -1.23
N THR A 17 18.59 -7.30 -0.35
CA THR A 17 18.69 -6.59 0.93
C THR A 17 19.29 -7.41 2.07
N GLY A 18 19.52 -8.72 1.88
CA GLY A 18 19.97 -9.66 2.91
C GLY A 18 18.92 -9.96 4.00
N LEU A 19 17.68 -9.50 3.81
CA LEU A 19 16.55 -9.75 4.71
C LEU A 19 15.81 -11.03 4.34
N ASP A 20 15.16 -11.67 5.31
CA ASP A 20 14.22 -12.75 5.03
C ASP A 20 13.08 -12.26 4.12
N VAL A 21 12.62 -13.11 3.21
CA VAL A 21 11.60 -12.77 2.20
C VAL A 21 10.34 -12.18 2.82
N ASN A 22 9.89 -12.70 3.97
CA ASN A 22 8.69 -12.25 4.66
C ASN A 22 8.87 -10.88 5.30
N VAL A 23 10.08 -10.60 5.80
CA VAL A 23 10.43 -9.30 6.38
C VAL A 23 10.50 -8.26 5.25
N ALA A 24 11.16 -8.59 4.15
CA ALA A 24 11.25 -7.73 2.98
C ALA A 24 9.86 -7.45 2.37
N ALA A 25 9.00 -8.46 2.27
CA ALA A 25 7.62 -8.33 1.84
C ALA A 25 6.79 -7.42 2.76
N ALA A 26 6.91 -7.58 4.09
CA ALA A 26 6.21 -6.72 5.05
C ALA A 26 6.71 -5.27 5.00
N LEU A 27 8.01 -5.06 4.83
CA LEU A 27 8.61 -3.72 4.67
C LEU A 27 8.04 -2.97 3.48
N ALA A 28 7.67 -3.66 2.40
CA ALA A 28 7.04 -3.04 1.23
C ALA A 28 5.77 -2.26 1.58
N TYR A 29 5.06 -2.62 2.67
CA TYR A 29 3.87 -1.92 3.13
C TYR A 29 4.13 -0.82 4.16
N VAL A 30 5.29 -0.76 4.82
CA VAL A 30 5.53 0.07 6.01
C VAL A 30 5.40 1.58 5.75
N LEU A 31 5.94 2.09 4.64
CA LEU A 31 5.85 3.50 4.24
C LEU A 31 4.83 3.69 3.10
N GLY A 32 3.91 2.74 2.93
CA GLY A 32 2.93 2.74 1.85
C GLY A 32 3.60 2.72 0.47
N PRO A 33 3.25 3.65 -0.44
CA PRO A 33 3.68 3.54 -1.83
C PRO A 33 5.18 3.77 -1.99
N VAL A 34 5.81 4.50 -1.06
CA VAL A 34 7.25 4.79 -1.08
C VAL A 34 8.05 3.53 -0.76
N SER A 35 7.72 2.82 0.32
CA SER A 35 8.39 1.55 0.63
C SER A 35 8.11 0.49 -0.42
N GLY A 36 6.89 0.46 -0.96
CA GLY A 36 6.52 -0.48 -2.02
C GLY A 36 7.37 -0.28 -3.28
N LEU A 37 7.58 0.98 -3.67
CA LEU A 37 8.45 1.35 -4.78
C LEU A 37 9.92 0.99 -4.52
N VAL A 38 10.41 1.27 -3.31
CA VAL A 38 11.79 0.94 -2.93
C VAL A 38 12.01 -0.57 -2.98
N MET A 39 11.14 -1.39 -2.39
CA MET A 39 11.28 -2.85 -2.40
C MET A 39 11.10 -3.44 -3.81
N TYR A 40 10.21 -2.87 -4.64
CA TYR A 40 10.04 -3.29 -6.03
C TYR A 40 11.29 -3.00 -6.89
N LEU A 41 12.02 -1.92 -6.60
CA LEU A 41 13.22 -1.55 -7.35
C LEU A 41 14.49 -2.21 -6.82
N LEU A 42 14.60 -2.41 -5.51
CA LEU A 42 15.76 -3.06 -4.88
C LEU A 42 15.75 -4.57 -5.07
N GLU A 43 14.57 -5.20 -5.04
CA GLU A 43 14.49 -6.64 -5.10
C GLU A 43 14.08 -7.11 -6.48
N THR A 44 15.03 -7.55 -7.31
CA THR A 44 14.75 -7.97 -8.69
C THR A 44 14.52 -9.47 -8.85
N ASP A 45 15.19 -10.29 -8.03
CA ASP A 45 15.18 -11.75 -8.15
C ASP A 45 13.98 -12.42 -7.45
N HIS A 46 13.41 -11.80 -6.42
CA HIS A 46 12.34 -12.40 -5.61
C HIS A 46 10.94 -11.90 -6.00
N ARG A 47 10.20 -12.74 -6.72
CA ARG A 47 8.85 -12.42 -7.21
C ARG A 47 7.86 -12.06 -6.10
N THR A 48 7.93 -12.70 -4.93
CA THR A 48 7.06 -12.43 -3.78
C THR A 48 7.24 -11.00 -3.25
N ILE A 49 8.48 -10.52 -3.12
CA ILE A 49 8.78 -9.18 -2.62
C ILE A 49 8.31 -8.13 -3.64
N ARG A 50 8.52 -8.39 -4.94
CA ARG A 50 8.04 -7.53 -6.02
C ARG A 50 6.51 -7.47 -6.07
N TYR A 51 5.82 -8.59 -5.86
CA TYR A 51 4.35 -8.65 -5.80
C TYR A 51 3.80 -7.76 -4.69
N HIS A 52 4.34 -7.86 -3.48
CA HIS A 52 3.93 -7.02 -2.36
C HIS A 52 4.31 -5.54 -2.58
N GLY A 53 5.46 -5.28 -3.21
CA GLY A 53 5.88 -3.95 -3.65
C GLY A 53 4.86 -3.30 -4.57
N VAL A 54 4.47 -3.98 -5.66
CA VAL A 54 3.46 -3.49 -6.60
C VAL A 54 2.11 -3.32 -5.91
N GLN A 55 1.67 -4.30 -5.10
CA GLN A 55 0.40 -4.21 -4.38
C GLN A 55 0.38 -3.00 -3.43
N SER A 56 1.49 -2.69 -2.75
CA SER A 56 1.61 -1.50 -1.92
C SER A 56 1.52 -0.20 -2.74
N ILE A 57 2.25 -0.12 -3.86
CA ILE A 57 2.18 1.04 -4.76
C ILE A 57 0.76 1.26 -5.27
N LEU A 58 0.08 0.20 -5.73
CA LEU A 58 -1.26 0.31 -6.28
C LEU A 58 -2.30 0.68 -5.21
N VAL A 59 -2.28 0.02 -4.04
CA VAL A 59 -3.24 0.31 -2.96
C VAL A 59 -3.03 1.73 -2.44
N PHE A 60 -1.83 2.05 -1.97
CA PHE A 60 -1.59 3.33 -1.31
C PHE A 60 -1.48 4.48 -2.31
N GLY A 61 -0.88 4.25 -3.48
CA GLY A 61 -0.82 5.25 -4.55
C GLY A 61 -2.21 5.57 -5.09
N GLY A 62 -3.08 4.55 -5.27
CA GLY A 62 -4.47 4.74 -5.69
C GLY A 62 -5.30 5.52 -4.66
N VAL A 63 -5.19 5.15 -3.37
CA VAL A 63 -5.86 5.89 -2.28
C VAL A 63 -5.37 7.34 -2.21
N PHE A 64 -4.06 7.57 -2.35
CA PHE A 64 -3.48 8.91 -2.33
C PHE A 64 -3.97 9.76 -3.51
N ALA A 65 -3.97 9.20 -4.72
CA ALA A 65 -4.47 9.88 -5.91
C ALA A 65 -5.96 10.21 -5.80
N ALA A 66 -6.78 9.28 -5.32
CA ALA A 66 -8.20 9.49 -5.08
C ALA A 66 -8.44 10.58 -4.02
N HIS A 67 -7.66 10.59 -2.94
CA HIS A 67 -7.74 11.59 -1.89
C HIS A 67 -7.42 12.99 -2.43
N ILE A 68 -6.36 13.14 -3.22
CA ILE A 68 -6.02 14.41 -3.87
C ILE A 68 -7.15 14.84 -4.81
N GLY A 69 -7.63 13.95 -5.68
CA GLY A 69 -8.69 14.26 -6.64
C GLY A 69 -9.98 14.73 -5.95
N LEU A 70 -10.41 14.03 -4.90
CA LEU A 70 -11.60 14.41 -4.13
C LEU A 70 -11.42 15.76 -3.43
N ASN A 71 -10.25 16.04 -2.86
CA ASN A 71 -9.96 17.32 -2.23
C ASN A 71 -9.99 18.46 -3.25
N VAL A 72 -9.31 18.30 -4.40
CA VAL A 72 -9.28 19.33 -5.46
C VAL A 72 -10.70 19.61 -5.97
N LEU A 73 -11.49 18.57 -6.24
CA LEU A 73 -12.88 18.72 -6.67
C LEU A 73 -13.73 19.43 -5.60
N GLY A 74 -13.56 19.05 -4.33
CA GLY A 74 -14.21 19.70 -3.20
C GLY A 74 -13.85 21.18 -3.07
N ARG A 75 -12.58 21.55 -3.32
CA ARG A 75 -12.12 22.96 -3.32
C ARG A 75 -12.76 23.76 -4.45
N ILE A 76 -12.82 23.20 -5.66
CA ILE A 76 -13.44 23.85 -6.83
C ILE A 76 -14.95 24.03 -6.59
N ALA A 77 -15.64 22.99 -6.11
CA ALA A 77 -17.06 23.05 -5.80
C ALA A 77 -17.35 24.09 -4.69
N ASN A 78 -16.53 24.14 -3.63
CA ASN A 78 -16.67 25.13 -2.57
C ASN A 78 -16.51 26.56 -3.11
N LEU A 79 -15.52 26.80 -3.97
CA LEU A 79 -15.33 28.10 -4.61
C LEU A 79 -16.52 28.50 -5.47
N ALA A 80 -17.05 27.57 -6.29
CA ALA A 80 -18.21 27.83 -7.14
C ALA A 80 -19.48 28.14 -6.33
N LEU A 81 -19.72 27.42 -5.23
CA LEU A 81 -20.88 27.61 -4.36
C LEU A 81 -20.77 28.88 -3.50
N SER A 82 -19.56 29.42 -3.28
CA SER A 82 -19.35 30.65 -2.50
C SER A 82 -20.07 31.88 -3.09
N TYR A 83 -20.29 31.89 -4.41
CA TYR A 83 -20.98 32.99 -5.11
C TYR A 83 -22.51 32.93 -5.01
N VAL A 84 -23.08 31.85 -4.45
CA VAL A 84 -24.54 31.69 -4.28
C VAL A 84 -24.94 32.15 -2.87
N PRO A 85 -25.97 33.00 -2.70
CA PRO A 85 -26.50 33.34 -1.38
C PRO A 85 -26.91 32.08 -0.60
N GLY A 86 -26.33 31.85 0.57
CA GLY A 86 -26.54 30.62 1.37
C GLY A 86 -25.67 29.43 0.95
N GLY A 87 -24.87 29.54 -0.12
CA GLY A 87 -23.99 28.47 -0.60
C GLY A 87 -22.87 28.09 0.37
N VAL A 88 -22.46 28.99 1.27
CA VAL A 88 -21.51 28.69 2.35
C VAL A 88 -22.07 27.64 3.33
N ILE A 89 -23.37 27.72 3.68
CA ILE A 89 -24.00 26.76 4.59
C ILE A 89 -24.12 25.40 3.88
N LEU A 90 -24.60 25.39 2.63
CA LEU A 90 -24.76 24.17 1.85
C LEU A 90 -23.42 23.45 1.61
N SER A 91 -22.37 24.20 1.24
CA SER A 91 -21.03 23.65 1.04
C SER A 91 -20.40 23.14 2.33
N THR A 92 -20.69 23.74 3.48
CA THR A 92 -20.24 23.25 4.79
C THR A 92 -20.89 21.90 5.13
N LEU A 93 -22.20 21.76 4.90
CA LEU A 93 -22.90 20.49 5.15
C LEU A 93 -22.40 19.37 4.23
N ILE A 94 -22.21 19.65 2.94
CA ILE A 94 -21.64 18.71 1.97
C ILE A 94 -20.21 18.34 2.37
N GLY A 95 -19.39 19.32 2.77
CA GLY A 95 -18.03 19.10 3.23
C GLY A 95 -17.95 18.22 4.48
N LEU A 96 -18.89 18.37 5.42
CA LEU A 96 -18.99 17.51 6.59
C LEU A 96 -19.29 16.06 6.22
N VAL A 97 -20.29 15.83 5.36
CA VAL A 97 -20.64 14.48 4.89
C VAL A 97 -19.48 13.84 4.15
N LEU A 98 -18.86 14.55 3.20
CA LEU A 98 -17.69 14.07 2.48
C LEU A 98 -16.49 13.83 3.41
N GLY A 99 -16.31 14.68 4.43
CA GLY A 99 -15.27 14.52 5.45
C GLY A 99 -15.46 13.24 6.27
N LEU A 100 -16.69 12.95 6.70
CA LEU A 100 -17.02 11.71 7.42
C LEU A 100 -16.81 10.47 6.54
N LEU A 101 -17.22 10.53 5.27
CA LEU A 101 -16.99 9.43 4.32
C LEU A 101 -15.49 9.20 4.09
N THR A 102 -14.73 10.28 3.93
CA THR A 102 -13.27 10.22 3.76
C THR A 102 -12.58 9.65 5.01
N LEU A 103 -13.06 10.01 6.20
CA LEU A 103 -12.57 9.46 7.46
C LEU A 103 -12.83 7.95 7.56
N ALA A 104 -14.05 7.51 7.20
CA ALA A 104 -14.39 6.09 7.18
C ALA A 104 -13.51 5.30 6.20
N LEU A 105 -13.26 5.86 5.01
CA LEU A 105 -12.33 5.28 4.04
C LEU A 105 -10.90 5.20 4.58
N TRP A 106 -10.41 6.24 5.26
CA TRP A 106 -9.09 6.24 5.89
C TRP A 106 -8.96 5.19 6.99
N LEU A 107 -10.00 5.03 7.82
CA LEU A 107 -10.04 3.99 8.85
C LEU A 107 -10.03 2.60 8.22
N GLY A 108 -10.83 2.37 7.18
CA GLY A 108 -10.84 1.11 6.44
C GLY A 108 -9.48 0.81 5.80
N ALA A 109 -8.86 1.81 5.17
CA ALA A 109 -7.51 1.70 4.60
C ALA A 109 -6.45 1.43 5.66
N PHE A 110 -6.56 2.04 6.84
CA PHE A 110 -5.65 1.80 7.96
C PHE A 110 -5.77 0.37 8.51
N VAL A 111 -6.99 -0.14 8.66
CA VAL A 111 -7.22 -1.53 9.06
C VAL A 111 -6.69 -2.50 7.99
N ALA A 112 -6.94 -2.22 6.71
CA ALA A 112 -6.41 -3.01 5.61
C ALA A 112 -4.86 -2.98 5.57
N TRP A 113 -4.25 -1.83 5.85
CA TRP A 113 -2.80 -1.69 5.94
C TRP A 113 -2.19 -2.53 7.06
N LEU A 114 -2.77 -2.45 8.28
CA LEU A 114 -2.34 -3.29 9.39
C LEU A 114 -2.52 -4.78 9.09
N TYR A 115 -3.67 -5.15 8.50
CA TYR A 115 -3.95 -6.52 8.09
C TYR A 115 -2.89 -7.02 7.09
N LEU A 116 -2.55 -6.21 6.07
CA LEU A 116 -1.54 -6.57 5.09
C LEU A 116 -0.18 -6.80 5.74
N ILE A 117 0.31 -5.87 6.57
CA ILE A 117 1.61 -6.02 7.26
C ILE A 117 1.67 -7.30 8.09
N VAL A 118 0.66 -7.52 8.95
CA VAL A 118 0.63 -8.68 9.86
C VAL A 118 0.56 -9.98 9.06
N ARG A 119 -0.29 -10.03 8.03
CA ARG A 119 -0.52 -11.22 7.23
C ARG A 119 0.70 -11.55 6.36
N THR A 120 1.36 -10.55 5.76
CA THR A 120 2.59 -10.74 4.97
C THR A 120 3.77 -11.19 5.81
N TYR A 121 3.83 -10.75 7.08
CA TYR A 121 4.85 -11.22 8.01
C TYR A 121 4.65 -12.70 8.39
N GLN A 122 3.40 -13.17 8.44
CA GLN A 122 3.02 -14.54 8.79
C GLN A 122 3.02 -15.53 7.60
N GLU A 123 3.67 -15.21 6.48
CA GLU A 123 3.72 -16.03 5.24
C GLU A 123 2.35 -16.33 4.61
N ALA A 124 1.28 -15.71 5.08
CA ALA A 124 -0.06 -16.01 4.59
C ALA A 124 -0.42 -15.09 3.43
N ASP A 125 -0.01 -15.44 2.21
CA ASP A 125 -0.19 -14.65 0.98
C ASP A 125 -1.62 -14.07 0.88
N PRO A 126 -1.85 -12.77 1.20
CA PRO A 126 -3.16 -12.17 1.14
C PRO A 126 -3.48 -11.83 -0.31
N HIS A 127 -4.04 -12.80 -1.04
CA HIS A 127 -4.59 -12.57 -2.37
C HIS A 127 -5.81 -11.65 -2.29
N LEU A 128 -5.63 -10.37 -2.61
CA LEU A 128 -6.73 -9.42 -2.85
C LEU A 128 -7.22 -9.60 -4.29
N PRO A 129 -8.48 -9.98 -4.57
CA PRO A 129 -8.93 -10.38 -5.92
C PRO A 129 -8.85 -9.28 -6.99
N VAL A 130 -8.83 -7.99 -6.61
CA VAL A 130 -8.73 -6.89 -7.59
C VAL A 130 -7.30 -6.37 -7.76
N VAL A 131 -6.52 -6.34 -6.68
CA VAL A 131 -5.15 -5.79 -6.70
C VAL A 131 -4.12 -6.88 -6.95
N GLY A 132 -4.42 -8.12 -6.58
CA GLY A 132 -3.55 -9.28 -6.74
C GLY A 132 -3.33 -9.63 -8.19
N ASP A 133 -4.37 -9.64 -9.03
CA ASP A 133 -4.22 -9.93 -10.46
C ASP A 133 -3.33 -8.89 -11.17
N MET A 134 -3.44 -7.62 -10.76
CA MET A 134 -2.58 -6.54 -11.27
C MET A 134 -1.16 -6.67 -10.75
N ALA A 135 -0.98 -6.90 -9.45
CA ALA A 135 0.34 -7.09 -8.84
C ALA A 135 1.08 -8.30 -9.45
N GLN A 136 0.37 -9.39 -9.76
CA GLN A 136 0.94 -10.60 -10.35
C GLN A 136 1.40 -10.41 -11.81
N LYS A 137 0.81 -9.44 -12.53
CA LYS A 137 1.21 -9.05 -13.88
C LYS A 137 2.49 -8.21 -13.91
N TYR A 138 2.70 -7.36 -12.90
CA TYR A 138 3.84 -6.44 -12.85
C TYR A 138 4.99 -6.92 -11.94
N ALA A 139 4.79 -8.00 -11.18
CA ALA A 139 5.82 -8.71 -10.42
C ALA A 139 6.39 -9.90 -11.20
#